data_AF-A0A2E0KJX4-F1
#
_entry.id   AF-A0A2E0KJX4-F1
#
_cell.length_a   1.000
_cell.length_b   1.000
_cell.length_c   1.000
_cell.angle_alpha   90.00
_cell.angle_beta   90.00
_cell.angle_gamma   90.00
#
_symmetry.space_group_name_H-M   'P 1'
#
loop_
_entity.id
_entity.type
_entity.pdbx_description
1 polymer ?
#
loop_
_entity_poly.entity_id
_entity_poly.type
_entity_poly.pdbx_seq_one_letter_code
_entity_poly.pdbx_strand_id
1 'polypeptide(L)'
;KYVEKPSEKNAIRDSRWQKNVDKKMWPTYEIYPESNWNYGLILDKNSNYSFEVIERDWPKNNFPFTNKSAPILIRAKARKIPEWKIDKTTGLVGELMDSPVESNEIDEIIELVPMGGSRLRISSFPVIKN
;
A
#
# COMPACT_ATOMS: atom_id res chain seq x y z
N LYS A 1 -10.00 1.37 4.97
CA LYS A 1 -11.33 1.98 5.16
C LYS A 1 -11.95 2.25 3.80
N TYR A 2 -13.16 1.77 3.60
CA TYR A 2 -13.95 2.09 2.42
C TYR A 2 -14.82 3.31 2.73
N VAL A 3 -14.81 4.28 1.83
CA VAL A 3 -15.65 5.48 1.94
C VAL A 3 -16.46 5.56 0.66
N GLU A 4 -17.77 5.41 0.78
CA GLU A 4 -18.69 5.56 -0.35
C GLU A 4 -18.67 7.00 -0.84
N LYS A 5 -18.65 7.18 -2.16
CA LYS A 5 -18.71 8.46 -2.83
C LYS A 5 -19.83 8.43 -3.88
N PRO A 6 -20.49 9.57 -4.13
CA PRO A 6 -21.40 9.69 -5.26
C PRO A 6 -20.62 9.49 -6.57
N SER A 7 -21.05 8.54 -7.37
CA SER A 7 -20.42 8.21 -8.65
C SER A 7 -20.46 9.36 -9.67
N GLU A 8 -21.40 10.29 -9.52
CA GLU A 8 -21.46 11.55 -10.26
C GLU A 8 -20.22 12.43 -10.06
N LYS A 9 -19.68 12.48 -8.84
CA LYS A 9 -18.55 13.35 -8.49
C LYS A 9 -17.21 12.81 -8.97
N ASN A 10 -17.14 11.51 -9.25
CA ASN A 10 -15.93 10.81 -9.71
C ASN A 10 -15.95 10.50 -11.21
N ALA A 11 -17.01 10.87 -11.94
CA ALA A 11 -17.08 10.71 -13.38
C ALA A 11 -16.11 11.70 -14.05
N ILE A 12 -14.99 11.20 -14.58
CA ILE A 12 -13.90 12.03 -15.10
C ILE A 12 -13.99 12.15 -16.63
N ARG A 13 -13.82 13.38 -17.13
CA ARG A 13 -13.62 13.74 -18.55
C ARG A 13 -14.72 13.23 -19.51
N ASP A 14 -14.44 12.13 -20.19
CA ASP A 14 -15.26 11.49 -21.23
C ASP A 14 -16.24 10.46 -20.64
N SER A 15 -15.97 9.98 -19.43
CA SER A 15 -16.87 9.11 -18.67
C SER A 15 -18.04 9.94 -18.18
N ARG A 16 -19.19 9.83 -18.86
CA ARG A 16 -20.43 10.52 -18.50
C ARG A 16 -21.56 9.52 -18.31
N TRP A 17 -22.41 9.81 -17.33
CA TRP A 17 -23.67 9.08 -17.16
C TRP A 17 -24.59 9.32 -18.37
N GLN A 18 -25.19 8.26 -18.88
CA GLN A 18 -26.25 8.38 -19.87
C GLN A 18 -27.50 9.02 -19.24
N LYS A 19 -28.27 9.77 -20.03
CA LYS A 19 -29.54 10.34 -19.58
C LYS A 19 -30.47 9.19 -19.17
N ASN A 20 -31.10 9.31 -18.00
CA ASN A 20 -32.05 8.36 -17.40
C ASN A 20 -31.47 7.13 -16.68
N VAL A 21 -30.16 7.07 -16.42
CA VAL A 21 -29.59 6.02 -15.55
C VAL A 21 -29.77 6.39 -14.08
N ASP A 22 -30.26 5.43 -13.27
CA ASP A 22 -30.20 5.54 -11.82
C ASP A 22 -28.77 5.26 -11.35
N LYS A 23 -28.07 6.32 -10.99
CA LYS A 23 -26.65 6.30 -10.62
C LYS A 23 -26.43 5.70 -9.23
N LYS A 24 -27.48 5.57 -8.41
CA LYS A 24 -27.41 4.90 -7.10
C LYS A 24 -27.17 3.39 -7.23
N MET A 25 -27.53 2.82 -8.39
CA MET A 25 -27.21 1.42 -8.72
C MET A 25 -25.71 1.18 -8.94
N TRP A 26 -24.90 2.25 -8.98
CA TRP A 26 -23.47 2.21 -9.28
C TRP A 26 -22.67 3.04 -8.27
N PRO A 27 -22.62 2.61 -6.99
CA PRO A 27 -21.86 3.32 -5.97
C PRO A 27 -20.35 3.24 -6.27
N THR A 28 -19.63 4.32 -5.97
CA THR A 28 -18.17 4.34 -6.01
C THR A 28 -17.61 4.36 -4.60
N TYR A 29 -16.40 3.81 -4.44
CA TYR A 29 -15.71 3.78 -3.15
C TYR A 29 -14.29 4.28 -3.30
N GLU A 30 -13.88 5.12 -2.36
CA GLU A 30 -12.47 5.42 -2.12
C GLU A 30 -11.95 4.49 -1.03
N ILE A 31 -10.75 3.96 -1.24
CA ILE A 31 -10.12 3.00 -0.34
C ILE A 31 -8.92 3.70 0.31
N TYR A 32 -8.94 3.79 1.64
CA TYR A 32 -7.87 4.37 2.44
C TYR A 32 -7.16 3.30 3.27
N PRO A 33 -5.85 3.48 3.55
CA PRO A 33 -5.11 2.56 4.40
C PRO A 33 -5.68 2.57 5.83
N GLU A 34 -5.74 1.40 6.47
CA GLU A 34 -6.14 1.24 7.89
C GLU A 34 -4.95 1.08 8.82
N SER A 35 -3.80 0.74 8.26
CA SER A 35 -2.51 0.65 8.95
C SER A 35 -1.56 1.73 8.43
N ASN A 36 -0.50 1.97 9.18
CA ASN A 36 0.62 2.75 8.69
C ASN A 36 1.19 2.09 7.43
N TRP A 37 1.64 2.91 6.48
CA TRP A 37 2.19 2.49 5.18
C TRP A 37 3.49 3.22 4.83
N ASN A 38 3.71 4.36 5.49
CA ASN A 38 4.80 5.29 5.28
C ASN A 38 6.07 4.82 5.98
N TYR A 39 6.65 3.73 5.49
CA TYR A 39 7.89 3.17 6.02
C TYR A 39 9.04 3.35 5.02
N GLY A 40 10.26 3.50 5.54
CA GLY A 40 11.50 3.27 4.79
C GLY A 40 12.16 1.99 5.27
N LEU A 41 12.80 1.25 4.35
CA LEU A 41 13.49 0.01 4.66
C LEU A 41 14.87 0.31 5.26
N ILE A 42 15.23 -0.41 6.32
CA ILE A 42 16.58 -0.42 6.86
C ILE A 42 17.35 -1.51 6.12
N LEU A 43 18.33 -1.11 5.30
CA LEU A 43 19.14 -2.04 4.53
C LEU A 43 20.56 -2.09 5.07
N ASP A 44 21.08 -3.31 5.25
CA ASP A 44 22.50 -3.53 5.45
C ASP A 44 23.29 -3.29 4.15
N LYS A 45 24.61 -3.09 4.30
CA LYS A 45 25.54 -3.00 3.14
C LYS A 45 25.44 -4.21 2.22
N ASN A 46 25.04 -5.36 2.76
CA ASN A 46 24.67 -6.54 2.00
C ASN A 46 23.18 -6.80 2.18
N SER A 47 22.39 -6.39 1.18
CA SER A 47 20.92 -6.41 1.21
C SER A 47 20.31 -7.79 1.40
N ASN A 48 21.04 -8.86 1.13
CA ASN A 48 20.55 -10.24 1.30
C ASN A 48 20.23 -10.57 2.77
N TYR A 49 20.82 -9.86 3.73
CA TYR A 49 20.55 -10.06 5.17
C TYR A 49 19.41 -9.17 5.70
N SER A 50 18.94 -8.22 4.90
CA SER A 50 17.88 -7.28 5.30
C SER A 50 16.47 -7.89 5.22
N PHE A 51 16.35 -9.10 4.65
CA PHE A 51 15.07 -9.74 4.35
C PHE A 51 15.03 -11.19 4.87
N GLU A 52 13.94 -11.54 5.53
CA GLU A 52 13.60 -12.91 5.87
C GLU A 52 12.43 -13.36 4.98
N VAL A 53 12.66 -14.37 4.14
CA VAL A 53 11.61 -14.97 3.31
C VAL A 53 10.88 -16.03 4.11
N ILE A 54 9.56 -15.91 4.20
CA ILE A 54 8.69 -16.87 4.88
C ILE A 54 7.83 -17.56 3.85
N GLU A 55 8.03 -18.86 3.71
CA GLU A 55 7.18 -19.74 2.92
C GLU A 55 6.03 -20.28 3.76
N ARG A 56 4.85 -20.37 3.15
CA ARG A 56 3.63 -20.92 3.72
C ARG A 56 3.04 -21.94 2.77
N ASP A 57 2.22 -22.84 3.31
CA ASP A 57 1.52 -23.82 2.49
C ASP A 57 0.66 -23.17 1.41
N TRP A 58 0.62 -23.80 0.24
CA TRP A 58 -0.29 -23.41 -0.82
C TRP A 58 -1.75 -23.55 -0.35
N PRO A 59 -2.63 -22.56 -0.61
CA PRO A 59 -3.99 -22.61 -0.12
C PRO A 59 -4.79 -23.73 -0.79
N LYS A 60 -5.51 -24.52 0.01
CA LYS A 60 -6.29 -25.69 -0.46
C LYS A 60 -7.31 -25.36 -1.57
N ASN A 61 -7.80 -24.14 -1.61
CA ASN A 61 -8.76 -23.66 -2.61
C ASN A 61 -8.10 -23.06 -3.86
N ASN A 62 -6.77 -23.17 -4.01
CA ASN A 62 -6.00 -22.60 -5.13
C ASN A 62 -6.17 -21.08 -5.31
N PHE A 63 -6.44 -20.33 -4.22
CA PHE A 63 -6.63 -18.88 -4.27
C PHE A 63 -5.59 -18.12 -3.43
N PRO A 64 -4.37 -17.85 -3.96
CA PRO A 64 -3.28 -17.18 -3.24
C PRO A 64 -3.35 -15.65 -3.24
N PHE A 65 -4.47 -15.05 -3.68
CA PHE A 65 -4.60 -13.61 -3.87
C PHE A 65 -5.17 -12.86 -2.65
N THR A 66 -4.87 -13.35 -1.44
CA THR A 66 -5.18 -12.63 -0.19
C THR A 66 -3.97 -12.64 0.73
N ASN A 67 -3.82 -11.62 1.58
CA ASN A 67 -2.74 -11.57 2.57
C ASN A 67 -2.70 -12.80 3.50
N LYS A 68 -3.85 -13.45 3.73
CA LYS A 68 -3.93 -14.66 4.57
C LYS A 68 -3.53 -15.93 3.83
N SER A 69 -3.81 -16.01 2.52
CA SER A 69 -3.60 -17.20 1.70
C SER A 69 -2.34 -17.15 0.84
N ALA A 70 -1.62 -16.04 0.85
CA ALA A 70 -0.36 -15.91 0.12
C ALA A 70 0.66 -16.95 0.63
N PRO A 71 1.26 -17.77 -0.26
CA PRO A 71 2.22 -18.81 0.11
C PRO A 71 3.62 -18.26 0.41
N ILE A 72 3.83 -16.95 0.26
CA ILE A 72 5.12 -16.31 0.50
C ILE A 72 4.91 -14.92 1.10
N LEU A 73 5.79 -14.56 2.03
CA LEU A 73 5.92 -13.25 2.64
C LEU A 73 7.39 -12.88 2.81
N ILE A 74 7.66 -11.60 3.00
CA ILE A 74 8.99 -11.11 3.35
C ILE A 74 8.88 -10.28 4.62
N ARG A 75 9.69 -10.59 5.63
CA ARG A 75 9.91 -9.70 6.78
C ARG A 75 11.13 -8.83 6.55
N ALA A 76 11.01 -7.56 6.89
CA ALA A 76 12.09 -6.58 6.76
C ALA A 76 12.08 -5.63 7.97
N LYS A 77 13.26 -5.14 8.36
CA LYS A 77 13.36 -4.02 9.29
C LYS A 77 13.05 -2.71 8.57
N ALA A 78 12.28 -1.85 9.21
CA ALA A 78 11.88 -0.57 8.67
C ALA A 78 11.71 0.48 9.79
N ARG A 79 11.74 1.76 9.42
CA ARG A 79 11.29 2.86 10.28
C ARG A 79 10.15 3.60 9.61
N LYS A 80 9.21 4.11 10.38
CA LYS A 80 8.20 5.04 9.86
C LYS A 80 8.89 6.32 9.40
N ILE A 81 8.32 6.96 8.40
CA ILE A 81 8.71 8.29 7.92
C ILE A 81 7.50 9.18 8.14
N PRO A 82 7.41 9.86 9.30
CA PRO A 82 6.25 10.68 9.65
C PRO A 82 5.94 11.73 8.58
N GLU A 83 6.93 12.26 7.88
CA GLU A 83 6.80 13.30 6.86
C GLU A 83 6.15 12.78 5.57
N TRP A 84 6.28 11.48 5.27
CA TRP A 84 5.68 10.87 4.07
C TRP A 84 4.20 10.57 4.33
N LYS A 85 3.34 11.50 3.89
CA LYS A 85 1.89 11.46 4.12
C LYS A 85 1.13 11.53 2.80
N ILE A 86 -0.19 11.36 2.87
CA ILE A 86 -1.08 11.74 1.76
C ILE A 86 -1.02 13.27 1.61
N ASP A 87 -0.77 13.74 0.39
CA ASP A 87 -0.87 15.16 0.05
C ASP A 87 -2.33 15.61 0.14
N LYS A 88 -2.57 16.63 0.96
CA LYS A 88 -3.91 17.16 1.20
C LYS A 88 -4.49 17.90 -0.01
N THR A 89 -3.64 18.38 -0.92
CA THR A 89 -4.04 19.15 -2.11
C THR A 89 -4.56 18.23 -3.19
N THR A 90 -3.82 17.15 -3.46
CA THR A 90 -4.17 16.18 -4.52
C THR A 90 -5.01 15.01 -3.99
N GLY A 91 -4.97 14.73 -2.69
CA GLY A 91 -5.57 13.53 -2.09
C GLY A 91 -4.80 12.24 -2.43
N LEU A 92 -3.63 12.35 -3.05
CA LEU A 92 -2.78 11.24 -3.46
C LEU A 92 -1.64 11.03 -2.46
N VAL A 93 -0.90 9.94 -2.62
CA VAL A 93 0.34 9.73 -1.86
C VAL A 93 1.29 10.91 -2.11
N GLY A 94 1.90 11.43 -1.05
CA GLY A 94 2.94 12.43 -1.18
C GLY A 94 4.12 11.90 -1.98
N GLU A 95 4.85 12.82 -2.60
CA GLU A 95 6.01 12.50 -3.42
C GLU A 95 6.99 11.61 -2.65
N LEU A 96 7.50 10.58 -3.34
CA LEU A 96 8.51 9.71 -2.77
C LEU A 96 9.81 10.50 -2.69
N MET A 97 10.32 10.66 -1.47
CA MET A 97 11.57 11.35 -1.19
C MET A 97 12.81 10.57 -1.63
N ASP A 98 13.88 11.31 -1.93
CA ASP A 98 15.18 10.71 -2.25
C ASP A 98 15.75 9.94 -1.07
N SER A 99 16.36 8.79 -1.37
CA SER A 99 17.07 7.98 -0.38
C SER A 99 18.55 8.39 -0.27
N PRO A 100 19.17 8.30 0.91
CA PRO A 100 18.62 7.79 2.17
C PRO A 100 17.83 8.84 2.97
N VAL A 101 16.82 8.38 3.69
CA VAL A 101 15.91 9.20 4.50
C VAL A 101 16.26 9.11 5.97
N GLU A 102 16.29 10.25 6.66
CA GLU A 102 16.42 10.29 8.11
C GLU A 102 15.07 10.09 8.79
N SER A 103 15.03 9.24 9.81
CA SER A 103 13.88 9.08 10.69
C SER A 103 14.35 8.72 12.09
N ASN A 104 13.76 9.38 13.09
CA ASN A 104 13.98 9.15 14.52
C ASN A 104 12.94 8.18 15.11
N GLU A 105 12.10 7.58 14.28
CA GLU A 105 11.14 6.57 14.71
C GLU A 105 11.86 5.26 15.08
N ILE A 106 11.17 4.41 15.85
CA ILE A 106 11.72 3.12 16.26
C ILE A 106 11.82 2.13 15.10
N ASP A 107 12.78 1.22 15.19
CA ASP A 107 12.88 0.07 14.29
C ASP A 107 11.69 -0.87 14.50
N GLU A 108 11.01 -1.21 13.41
CA GLU A 108 9.89 -2.15 13.39
C GLU A 108 10.14 -3.25 12.36
N ILE A 109 9.66 -4.46 12.64
CA ILE A 109 9.58 -5.51 11.62
C ILE A 109 8.24 -5.39 10.91
N ILE A 110 8.30 -5.19 9.59
CA ILE A 110 7.13 -5.14 8.73
C ILE A 110 7.02 -6.42 7.89
N GLU A 111 5.80 -6.83 7.59
CA GLU A 111 5.52 -7.94 6.68
C GLU A 111 5.11 -7.39 5.31
N LEU A 112 5.90 -7.70 4.29
CA LEU A 112 5.62 -7.41 2.89
C LEU A 112 4.90 -8.61 2.28
N VAL A 113 3.77 -8.31 1.63
CA VAL A 113 2.89 -9.29 1.00
C VAL A 113 3.01 -9.19 -0.53
N PRO A 114 2.71 -10.27 -1.29
CA PRO A 114 2.66 -10.18 -2.74
C PRO A 114 1.68 -9.10 -3.21
N MET A 115 2.08 -8.33 -4.21
CA MET A 115 1.32 -7.18 -4.73
C MET A 115 -0.14 -7.54 -5.11
N GLY A 116 -0.37 -8.77 -5.59
CA GLY A 116 -1.70 -9.27 -5.93
C GLY A 116 -2.61 -9.57 -4.75
N GLY A 117 -2.07 -9.70 -3.53
CA GLY A 117 -2.82 -10.06 -2.32
C GLY A 117 -3.53 -8.88 -1.63
N SER A 118 -3.21 -7.64 -2.04
CA SER A 118 -3.72 -6.41 -1.44
C SER A 118 -4.31 -5.44 -2.47
N ARG A 119 -5.29 -4.64 -2.00
CA ARG A 119 -5.98 -3.62 -2.81
C ARG A 119 -5.21 -2.32 -2.92
N LEU A 120 -4.65 -1.86 -1.80
CA LEU A 120 -3.70 -0.75 -1.75
C LEU A 120 -2.29 -1.33 -1.80
N ARG A 121 -1.39 -0.69 -2.54
CA ARG A 121 -0.08 -1.25 -2.87
C ARG A 121 0.99 -0.18 -2.76
N ILE A 122 2.08 -0.53 -2.08
CA ILE A 122 3.35 0.17 -2.13
C ILE A 122 4.39 -0.85 -2.61
N SER A 123 5.04 -0.55 -3.71
CA SER A 123 6.04 -1.41 -4.35
C SER A 123 7.44 -0.79 -4.36
N SER A 124 7.56 0.46 -3.92
CA SER A 124 8.83 1.16 -3.80
C SER A 124 8.90 1.78 -2.42
N PHE A 125 9.99 1.51 -1.72
CA PHE A 125 10.27 2.03 -0.39
C PHE A 125 11.56 2.83 -0.45
N PRO A 126 11.62 4.00 0.21
CA PRO A 126 12.89 4.68 0.41
C PRO A 126 13.75 3.88 1.40
N VAL A 127 15.06 4.11 1.37
CA VAL A 127 16.02 3.49 2.31
C VAL A 127 16.27 4.44 3.46
N ILE A 128 16.31 3.93 4.69
CA ILE A 128 16.65 4.69 5.89
C ILE A 128 18.16 4.91 5.98
N LYS A 129 18.58 6.11 6.39
CA LYS A 129 19.98 6.43 6.69
C LYS A 129 20.43 5.66 7.94
N ASN A 130 21.44 4.81 7.77
CA ASN A 130 22.11 4.07 8.84
C ASN A 130 23.36 4.77 9.33
#